data_AF-A0A2E8HB14-F1
#
_entry.id   AF-A0A2E8HB14-F1
#
_cell.length_a   1.000
_cell.length_b   1.000
_cell.length_c   1.000
_cell.angle_alpha   90.00
_cell.angle_beta   90.00
_cell.angle_gamma   90.00
#
_symmetry.space_group_name_H-M   'P 1'
#
loop_
_entity.id
_entity.type
_entity.pdbx_description
1 polymer ?
#
loop_
_entity_poly.entity_id
_entity_poly.type
_entity_poly.pdbx_seq_one_letter_code
_entity_poly.pdbx_strand_id
1 'polypeptide(L)'
;MSYLLACRRPTAALWAGGFVVACKQTMVMLLPLLWGLWRRIDRTLLVPVFAASAVTYGVFLLWDAGALWNDVVAFHLHTPFRPTALTYSAYINYLGGSPLPDWVGAMALVVSLTAVTFRMRRGGGESPCDGDRVWRFYAGLAFAYLVTSLLSKHAFMNYYYLVYFALVAALVWSRVADRETSQADS
;
A
#
# COMPACT_ATOMS: atom_id res chain seq x y z
N MET A 1 3.60 -9.69 -11.27
CA MET A 1 3.14 -10.08 -9.91
C MET A 1 2.84 -11.57 -9.82
N SER A 2 2.11 -12.14 -10.78
CA SER A 2 1.79 -13.58 -10.89
C SER A 2 2.99 -14.54 -10.96
N TYR A 3 4.08 -14.17 -11.66
CA TYR A 3 5.29 -15.00 -11.74
C TYR A 3 6.06 -15.07 -10.40
N LEU A 4 6.14 -13.98 -9.65
CA LEU A 4 6.86 -13.92 -8.36
C LEU A 4 6.07 -14.60 -7.22
N LEU A 5 4.73 -14.59 -7.31
CA LEU A 5 3.85 -15.40 -6.46
C LEU A 5 4.01 -16.90 -6.73
N ALA A 6 4.28 -17.30 -7.98
CA ALA A 6 4.48 -18.70 -8.36
C ALA A 6 5.82 -19.28 -7.87
N CYS A 7 6.87 -18.47 -7.75
CA CYS A 7 8.20 -18.94 -7.33
C CYS A 7 8.36 -19.19 -5.83
N ARG A 8 7.33 -18.91 -4.99
CA ARG A 8 7.38 -19.04 -3.51
C ARG A 8 8.62 -18.44 -2.85
N ARG A 9 9.19 -17.38 -3.45
CA ARG A 9 10.32 -16.65 -2.85
C ARG A 9 9.78 -15.45 -2.07
N PRO A 10 9.78 -15.46 -0.73
CA PRO A 10 9.20 -14.39 0.09
C PRO A 10 9.86 -13.02 -0.15
N THR A 11 11.17 -13.02 -0.44
CA THR A 11 11.90 -11.81 -0.89
C THR A 11 11.33 -11.25 -2.19
N ALA A 12 11.10 -12.09 -3.19
CA ALA A 12 10.53 -11.69 -4.47
C ALA A 12 9.09 -11.16 -4.36
N ALA A 13 8.31 -11.67 -3.40
CA ALA A 13 7.00 -11.13 -3.10
C ALA A 13 7.08 -9.77 -2.40
N LEU A 14 8.03 -9.55 -1.50
CA LEU A 14 8.27 -8.21 -0.93
C LEU A 14 8.72 -7.21 -1.99
N TRP A 15 9.57 -7.64 -2.94
CA TRP A 15 9.95 -6.84 -4.11
C TRP A 15 8.77 -6.48 -5.00
N ALA A 16 7.91 -7.47 -5.31
CA ALA A 16 6.70 -7.22 -6.09
C ALA A 16 5.76 -6.23 -5.40
N GLY A 17 5.61 -6.34 -4.08
CA GLY A 17 4.88 -5.38 -3.25
C GLY A 17 5.52 -3.99 -3.34
N GLY A 18 6.82 -3.88 -3.13
CA GLY A 18 7.58 -2.62 -3.24
C GLY A 18 7.50 -1.96 -4.62
N PHE A 19 7.53 -2.74 -5.70
CA PHE A 19 7.36 -2.23 -7.07
C PHE A 19 5.94 -1.74 -7.34
N VAL A 20 4.93 -2.45 -6.85
CA VAL A 20 3.54 -2.00 -6.94
C VAL A 20 3.32 -0.70 -6.17
N VAL A 21 4.00 -0.54 -5.03
CA VAL A 21 4.11 0.72 -4.30
C VAL A 21 4.86 1.79 -5.13
N ALA A 22 5.92 1.47 -5.84
CA ALA A 22 6.63 2.47 -6.65
C ALA A 22 5.82 3.00 -7.86
N CYS A 23 4.81 2.27 -8.34
CA CYS A 23 4.11 2.57 -9.60
C CYS A 23 3.13 3.76 -9.57
N LYS A 24 2.70 4.27 -8.40
CA LYS A 24 1.72 5.37 -8.35
C LYS A 24 2.15 6.43 -7.34
N GLN A 25 2.14 7.71 -7.75
CA GLN A 25 2.68 8.83 -6.96
C GLN A 25 2.05 8.95 -5.55
N THR A 26 0.81 8.47 -5.37
CA THR A 26 0.11 8.42 -4.08
C THR A 26 0.66 7.38 -3.09
N MET A 27 1.54 6.49 -3.54
CA MET A 27 2.11 5.42 -2.75
C MET A 27 3.29 5.86 -1.87
N VAL A 28 3.79 7.08 -2.02
CA VAL A 28 4.72 7.70 -1.05
C VAL A 28 4.13 7.65 0.36
N MET A 29 2.81 7.71 0.49
CA MET A 29 2.12 7.57 1.76
C MET A 29 2.28 6.18 2.41
N LEU A 30 2.81 5.17 1.71
CA LEU A 30 3.16 3.86 2.26
C LEU A 30 4.56 3.80 2.89
N LEU A 31 5.34 4.88 2.82
CA LEU A 31 6.63 5.02 3.50
C LEU A 31 6.59 4.65 5.00
N PRO A 32 5.54 4.97 5.79
CA PRO A 32 5.47 4.55 7.19
C PRO A 32 5.39 3.03 7.36
N LEU A 33 4.76 2.33 6.41
CA LEU A 33 4.65 0.87 6.41
C LEU A 33 6.00 0.23 6.05
N LEU A 34 6.72 0.83 5.11
CA LEU A 34 8.11 0.50 4.82
C LEU A 34 9.05 0.85 5.98
N TRP A 35 8.82 1.93 6.73
CA TRP A 35 9.59 2.31 7.93
C TRP A 35 9.43 1.29 9.05
N GLY A 36 8.23 0.74 9.25
CA GLY A 36 7.99 -0.38 10.17
C GLY A 36 8.80 -1.62 9.81
N LEU A 37 8.95 -1.88 8.51
CA LEU A 37 9.79 -2.93 7.94
C LEU A 37 11.30 -2.58 7.96
N TRP A 38 11.66 -1.29 7.85
CA TRP A 38 13.03 -0.77 7.69
C TRP A 38 13.95 -1.16 8.84
N ARG A 39 13.46 -1.22 10.08
CA ARG A 39 14.29 -1.68 11.21
C ARG A 39 14.60 -3.18 11.19
N ARG A 40 13.96 -3.98 10.32
CA ARG A 40 14.03 -5.45 10.34
C ARG A 40 14.39 -6.08 8.99
N ILE A 41 14.42 -5.31 7.91
CA ILE A 41 14.84 -5.77 6.58
C ILE A 41 16.32 -5.43 6.36
N ASP A 42 17.03 -6.37 5.72
CA ASP A 42 18.43 -6.19 5.36
C ASP A 42 18.60 -4.97 4.43
N ARG A 43 19.55 -4.09 4.75
CA ARG A 43 19.69 -2.77 4.11
C ARG A 43 19.92 -2.88 2.61
N THR A 44 20.52 -3.98 2.17
CA THR A 44 20.77 -4.34 0.77
C THR A 44 19.48 -4.43 -0.06
N LEU A 45 18.35 -4.81 0.56
CA LEU A 45 17.05 -4.91 -0.10
C LEU A 45 16.31 -3.57 -0.18
N LEU A 46 16.76 -2.54 0.55
CA LEU A 46 16.13 -1.21 0.53
C LEU A 46 16.80 -0.30 -0.50
N VAL A 47 18.10 -0.50 -0.76
CA VAL A 47 18.87 0.31 -1.70
C VAL A 47 18.20 0.40 -3.08
N PRO A 48 17.71 -0.68 -3.71
CA PRO A 48 17.07 -0.59 -5.02
C PRO A 48 15.72 0.15 -5.01
N VAL A 49 14.92 0.01 -3.94
CA VAL A 49 13.62 0.72 -3.82
C VAL A 49 13.84 2.22 -3.66
N PHE A 50 14.78 2.60 -2.79
CA PHE A 50 15.15 4.00 -2.59
C PHE A 50 15.87 4.57 -3.80
N ALA A 51 16.76 3.82 -4.46
CA ALA A 51 17.42 4.25 -5.68
C ALA A 51 16.43 4.44 -6.81
N ALA A 52 15.50 3.51 -7.04
CA ALA A 52 14.46 3.65 -8.06
C ALA A 52 13.56 4.87 -7.76
N SER A 53 13.17 5.06 -6.50
CA SER A 53 12.37 6.22 -6.09
C SER A 53 13.14 7.53 -6.24
N ALA A 54 14.40 7.57 -5.81
CA ALA A 54 15.28 8.74 -5.92
C ALA A 54 15.59 9.09 -7.37
N VAL A 55 15.77 8.11 -8.26
CA VAL A 55 15.92 8.35 -9.69
C VAL A 55 14.63 8.90 -10.27
N THR A 56 13.49 8.29 -9.95
CA THR A 56 12.20 8.70 -10.52
C THR A 56 11.80 10.10 -10.05
N TYR A 57 11.82 10.37 -8.74
CA TYR A 57 11.47 11.69 -8.20
C TYR A 57 12.58 12.71 -8.34
N GLY A 58 13.85 12.30 -8.28
CA GLY A 58 15.00 13.19 -8.38
C GLY A 58 15.12 13.85 -9.74
N VAL A 59 14.80 13.13 -10.82
CA VAL A 59 14.74 13.74 -12.17
C VAL A 59 13.69 14.85 -12.23
N PHE A 60 12.51 14.65 -11.64
CA PHE A 60 11.46 15.69 -11.62
C PHE A 60 11.78 16.84 -10.65
N LEU A 61 12.39 16.56 -9.50
CA LEU A 61 12.81 17.59 -8.55
C LEU A 61 13.92 18.49 -9.11
N LEU A 62 14.86 17.90 -9.86
CA LEU A 62 15.95 18.65 -10.52
C LEU A 62 15.46 19.44 -11.72
N TRP A 63 14.37 18.99 -12.36
CA TRP A 63 13.77 19.67 -13.50
C TRP A 63 12.90 20.86 -13.08
N ASP A 64 11.90 20.62 -12.23
CA ASP A 64 11.01 21.66 -11.69
C ASP A 64 10.27 21.16 -10.44
N ALA A 65 10.81 21.51 -9.27
CA ALA A 65 10.21 21.16 -7.99
C ALA A 65 8.83 21.83 -7.76
N GLY A 66 8.60 23.01 -8.35
CA GLY A 66 7.33 23.73 -8.23
C GLY A 66 6.21 23.05 -8.99
N ALA A 67 6.49 22.63 -10.23
CA ALA A 67 5.57 21.83 -11.04
C ALA A 67 5.25 20.48 -10.35
N LEU A 68 6.27 19.81 -9.79
CA LEU A 68 6.07 18.57 -9.04
C LEU A 68 5.16 18.77 -7.82
N TRP A 69 5.36 19.82 -7.03
CA TRP A 69 4.50 20.12 -5.89
C TRP A 69 3.06 20.41 -6.34
N ASN A 70 2.91 21.18 -7.41
CA ASN A 70 1.61 21.51 -7.96
C ASN A 70 0.87 20.26 -8.41
N ASP A 71 1.52 19.34 -9.12
CA ASP A 71 0.91 18.10 -9.62
C ASP A 71 0.65 17.07 -8.51
N VAL A 72 1.55 16.92 -7.55
CA VAL A 72 1.43 15.89 -6.51
C VAL A 72 0.50 16.32 -5.39
N VAL A 73 0.59 17.58 -4.94
CA VAL A 73 -0.12 18.04 -3.74
C VAL A 73 -1.25 19.00 -4.10
N ALA A 74 -0.94 20.13 -4.74
CA ALA A 74 -1.93 21.18 -4.95
C ALA A 74 -3.08 20.70 -5.86
N PHE A 75 -2.78 19.94 -6.91
CA PHE A 75 -3.75 19.37 -7.82
C PHE A 75 -4.73 18.47 -7.08
N HIS A 76 -4.24 17.58 -6.21
CA HIS A 76 -5.09 16.68 -5.43
C HIS A 76 -5.94 17.42 -4.39
N LEU A 77 -5.42 18.50 -3.79
CA LEU A 77 -6.18 19.35 -2.88
C LEU A 77 -7.28 20.11 -3.63
N HIS A 78 -6.98 20.67 -4.81
CA HIS A 78 -7.93 21.45 -5.61
C HIS A 78 -8.85 20.61 -6.51
N THR A 79 -8.63 19.30 -6.63
CA THR A 79 -9.49 18.45 -7.47
C THR A 79 -10.92 18.48 -6.92
N PRO A 80 -11.92 18.88 -7.73
CA PRO A 80 -13.30 18.99 -7.30
C PRO A 80 -13.92 17.61 -7.13
N PHE A 81 -14.77 17.43 -6.11
CA PHE A 81 -15.47 16.18 -5.83
C PHE A 81 -16.17 15.59 -7.07
N ARG A 82 -16.10 14.26 -7.22
CA ARG A 82 -16.65 13.55 -8.39
C ARG A 82 -17.84 12.69 -7.93
N PRO A 83 -19.08 13.08 -8.26
CA PRO A 83 -20.28 12.36 -7.83
C PRO A 83 -20.38 10.94 -8.39
N THR A 84 -19.72 10.66 -9.52
CA THR A 84 -19.70 9.34 -10.19
C THR A 84 -18.56 8.44 -9.71
N ALA A 85 -17.83 8.83 -8.66
CA ALA A 85 -16.78 8.00 -8.09
C ALA A 85 -17.35 6.78 -7.36
N LEU A 86 -16.63 5.66 -7.38
CA LEU A 86 -16.97 4.49 -6.56
C LEU A 86 -16.43 4.72 -5.15
N THR A 87 -17.07 5.59 -4.37
CA THR A 87 -16.65 5.94 -3.00
C THR A 87 -17.87 6.05 -2.10
N TYR A 88 -17.67 5.91 -0.78
CA TYR A 88 -18.73 6.14 0.20
C TYR A 88 -19.18 7.61 0.20
N SER A 89 -18.26 8.54 -0.06
CA SER A 89 -18.57 9.97 -0.22
C SER A 89 -19.54 10.23 -1.39
N ALA A 90 -19.31 9.58 -2.54
CA ALA A 90 -20.24 9.60 -3.68
C ALA A 90 -21.60 8.97 -3.36
N TYR A 91 -21.61 7.87 -2.59
CA TYR A 91 -22.86 7.24 -2.16
C TYR A 91 -23.68 8.13 -1.21
N ILE A 92 -23.05 8.80 -0.23
CA ILE A 92 -23.72 9.77 0.65
C ILE A 92 -24.30 10.92 -0.18
N ASN A 93 -23.53 11.44 -1.14
CA ASN A 93 -23.99 12.50 -2.03
C ASN A 93 -25.18 12.04 -2.91
N TYR A 94 -25.17 10.79 -3.36
CA TYR A 94 -26.31 10.21 -4.09
C TYR A 94 -27.59 10.14 -3.23
N LEU A 95 -27.46 9.90 -1.93
CA LEU A 95 -28.58 9.92 -0.97
C LEU A 95 -29.04 11.33 -0.57
N GLY A 96 -28.44 12.39 -1.14
CA GLY A 96 -28.77 13.79 -0.82
C GLY A 96 -28.02 14.36 0.39
N GLY A 97 -27.04 13.62 0.93
CA GLY A 97 -26.15 14.12 1.98
C GLY A 97 -24.99 14.96 1.43
N SER A 98 -24.28 15.65 2.32
CA SER A 98 -23.03 16.32 1.96
C SER A 98 -21.89 15.30 1.82
N PRO A 99 -21.00 15.44 0.81
CA PRO A 99 -19.84 14.58 0.67
C PRO A 99 -18.93 14.66 1.90
N LEU A 100 -18.18 13.59 2.14
CA LEU A 100 -17.20 13.55 3.23
C LEU A 100 -16.11 14.59 3.02
N PRO A 101 -15.63 15.26 4.08
CA PRO A 101 -14.50 16.17 3.99
C PRO A 101 -13.22 15.48 3.46
N ASP A 102 -12.45 16.20 2.65
CA ASP A 102 -11.25 15.67 1.98
C ASP A 102 -10.21 15.07 2.93
N TRP A 103 -10.09 15.61 4.14
CA TRP A 103 -9.15 15.12 5.15
C TRP A 103 -9.52 13.74 5.69
N VAL A 104 -10.77 13.29 5.54
CA VAL A 104 -11.24 11.97 6.05
C VAL A 104 -10.52 10.84 5.33
N GLY A 105 -10.39 10.91 4.00
CA GLY A 105 -9.64 9.91 3.22
C GLY A 105 -8.16 9.84 3.62
N ALA A 106 -7.53 11.00 3.84
CA ALA A 106 -6.14 11.06 4.28
C ALA A 106 -5.95 10.50 5.70
N MET A 107 -6.85 10.84 6.64
CA MET A 107 -6.84 10.28 7.99
C MET A 107 -7.08 8.78 7.99
N ALA A 108 -8.02 8.31 7.17
CA ALA A 108 -8.29 6.89 7.00
C ALA A 108 -7.04 6.11 6.57
N LEU A 109 -6.25 6.67 5.65
CA LEU A 109 -4.97 6.09 5.25
C LEU A 109 -3.98 6.06 6.41
N VAL A 110 -3.73 7.20 7.05
CA VAL A 110 -2.77 7.31 8.16
C VAL A 110 -3.13 6.35 9.29
N VAL A 111 -4.41 6.30 9.70
CA VAL A 111 -4.91 5.41 10.75
C VAL A 111 -4.76 3.95 10.34
N SER A 112 -5.15 3.57 9.12
CA SER A 112 -5.07 2.19 8.65
C SER A 112 -3.63 1.71 8.55
N LEU A 113 -2.73 2.53 7.99
CA LEU A 113 -1.30 2.22 7.91
C LEU A 113 -0.66 2.11 9.28
N THR A 114 -1.00 3.03 10.19
CA THR A 114 -0.51 3.02 11.57
C THR A 114 -0.96 1.75 12.27
N ALA A 115 -2.25 1.40 12.20
CA ALA A 115 -2.81 0.19 12.78
C ALA A 115 -2.14 -1.08 12.23
N VAL A 116 -1.96 -1.17 10.91
CA VAL A 116 -1.27 -2.29 10.26
C VAL A 116 0.19 -2.39 10.74
N THR A 117 0.90 -1.27 10.80
CA THR A 117 2.30 -1.22 11.22
C THR A 117 2.46 -1.63 12.68
N PHE A 118 1.59 -1.15 13.57
CA PHE A 118 1.57 -1.57 14.98
C PHE A 118 1.28 -3.07 15.13
N ARG A 119 0.35 -3.61 14.33
CA ARG A 119 0.03 -5.04 14.34
C ARG A 119 1.21 -5.90 13.86
N MET A 120 1.94 -5.45 12.84
CA MET A 120 3.14 -6.14 12.36
C MET A 120 4.28 -6.14 13.38
N ARG A 121 4.46 -5.04 14.13
CA ARG A 121 5.52 -4.92 15.13
C ARG A 121 5.42 -5.95 16.26
N ARG A 122 4.20 -6.37 16.61
CA ARG A 122 3.95 -7.37 17.66
C ARG A 122 4.25 -8.82 17.25
N GLY A 123 4.48 -9.10 15.96
CA GLY A 123 4.87 -10.42 15.48
C GLY A 123 6.37 -10.70 15.66
N GLY A 124 6.72 -11.44 16.71
CA GLY A 124 8.08 -11.80 17.13
C GLY A 124 8.78 -12.90 16.32
N GLY A 125 8.75 -12.87 14.99
CA GLY A 125 9.54 -13.78 14.16
C GLY A 125 10.97 -13.28 13.91
N GLU A 126 11.97 -14.14 14.03
CA GLU A 126 13.39 -13.82 13.77
C GLU A 126 13.68 -13.63 12.26
N SER A 127 12.89 -14.23 11.36
CA SER A 127 13.11 -14.11 9.91
C SER A 127 12.24 -13.00 9.27
N PRO A 128 12.84 -12.06 8.50
CA PRO A 128 12.08 -11.03 7.77
C PRO A 128 11.29 -11.56 6.57
N CYS A 129 11.56 -12.80 6.14
CA CYS A 129 11.01 -13.39 4.92
C CYS A 129 10.09 -14.59 5.20
N ASP A 130 9.48 -14.65 6.38
CA ASP A 130 8.56 -15.72 6.75
C ASP A 130 7.19 -15.55 6.04
N GLY A 131 6.56 -16.65 5.63
CA GLY A 131 5.25 -16.64 4.96
C GLY A 131 4.19 -15.89 5.78
N ASP A 132 4.25 -16.01 7.11
CA ASP A 132 3.37 -15.33 8.05
C ASP A 132 3.43 -13.79 7.94
N ARG A 133 4.62 -13.23 7.71
CA ARG A 133 4.80 -11.78 7.57
C ARG A 133 4.33 -11.27 6.22
N VAL A 134 4.60 -12.04 5.16
CA VAL A 134 4.24 -11.66 3.79
C VAL A 134 2.72 -11.60 3.63
N TRP A 135 1.96 -12.57 4.15
CA TRP A 135 0.50 -12.50 4.04
C TRP A 135 -0.09 -11.35 4.86
N ARG A 136 0.44 -11.08 6.08
CA ARG A 136 0.04 -9.94 6.92
C ARG A 136 0.33 -8.60 6.23
N PHE A 137 1.43 -8.53 5.48
CA PHE A 137 1.76 -7.37 4.65
C PHE A 137 0.73 -7.10 3.58
N TYR A 138 0.42 -8.10 2.76
CA TYR A 138 -0.56 -7.96 1.69
C TYR A 138 -1.97 -7.71 2.22
N ALA A 139 -2.36 -8.37 3.32
CA ALA A 139 -3.65 -8.14 3.97
C ALA A 139 -3.77 -6.72 4.52
N GLY A 140 -2.72 -6.23 5.20
CA GLY A 140 -2.68 -4.87 5.73
C GLY A 140 -2.68 -3.81 4.63
N LEU A 141 -1.93 -4.04 3.54
CA LEU A 141 -1.91 -3.18 2.36
C LEU A 141 -3.31 -3.11 1.73
N ALA A 142 -3.95 -4.26 1.51
CA ALA A 142 -5.30 -4.34 0.96
C ALA A 142 -6.31 -3.58 1.83
N PHE A 143 -6.26 -3.79 3.15
CA PHE A 143 -7.13 -3.10 4.10
C PHE A 143 -6.94 -1.58 4.05
N ALA A 144 -5.70 -1.11 4.16
CA ALA A 144 -5.41 0.32 4.14
C ALA A 144 -5.84 0.97 2.82
N TYR A 145 -5.59 0.31 1.69
CA TYR A 145 -6.01 0.81 0.38
C TYR A 145 -7.53 0.83 0.22
N LEU A 146 -8.22 -0.21 0.68
CA LEU A 146 -9.68 -0.32 0.59
C LEU A 146 -10.35 0.79 1.40
N VAL A 147 -9.98 0.93 2.68
CA VAL A 147 -10.57 1.94 3.58
C VAL A 147 -10.31 3.35 3.05
N THR A 148 -9.09 3.62 2.60
CA THR A 148 -8.73 4.91 2.00
C THR A 148 -9.52 5.18 0.72
N SER A 149 -9.63 4.19 -0.17
CA SER A 149 -10.35 4.34 -1.45
C SER A 149 -11.84 4.58 -1.21
N LEU A 150 -12.45 3.91 -0.23
CA LEU A 150 -13.86 4.11 0.13
C LEU A 150 -14.13 5.50 0.71
N LEU A 151 -13.22 6.03 1.52
CA LEU A 151 -13.41 7.32 2.23
C LEU A 151 -12.86 8.54 1.48
N SER A 152 -12.17 8.34 0.36
CA SER A 152 -11.63 9.42 -0.46
C SER A 152 -12.71 10.13 -1.28
N LYS A 153 -12.46 11.38 -1.67
CA LYS A 153 -13.31 12.14 -2.62
C LYS A 153 -13.31 11.57 -4.05
N HIS A 154 -12.29 10.80 -4.40
CA HIS A 154 -12.14 10.17 -5.71
C HIS A 154 -11.56 8.76 -5.59
N ALA A 155 -12.25 7.79 -6.19
CA ALA A 155 -11.70 6.47 -6.45
C ALA A 155 -12.12 5.98 -7.84
N PHE A 156 -11.14 5.50 -8.61
CA PHE A 156 -11.34 4.82 -9.89
C PHE A 156 -11.30 3.30 -9.68
N MET A 157 -11.87 2.53 -10.62
CA MET A 157 -11.84 1.06 -10.60
C MET A 157 -10.43 0.48 -10.46
N ASN A 158 -9.40 1.16 -10.97
CA ASN A 158 -8.02 0.70 -10.87
C ASN A 158 -7.51 0.55 -9.43
N TYR A 159 -8.03 1.33 -8.47
CA TYR A 159 -7.68 1.17 -7.05
C TYR A 159 -8.25 -0.13 -6.47
N TYR A 160 -9.44 -0.54 -6.91
CA TYR A 160 -10.07 -1.78 -6.48
C TYR A 160 -9.37 -3.01 -7.06
N TYR A 161 -8.83 -2.93 -8.28
CA TYR A 161 -7.99 -4.01 -8.81
C TYR A 161 -6.73 -4.20 -7.97
N LEU A 162 -6.11 -3.13 -7.49
CA LEU A 162 -4.98 -3.24 -6.58
C LEU A 162 -5.37 -3.93 -5.26
N VAL A 163 -6.48 -3.52 -4.65
CA VAL A 163 -7.02 -4.18 -3.45
C VAL A 163 -7.25 -5.66 -3.71
N TYR A 164 -7.88 -6.00 -4.84
CA TYR A 164 -8.13 -7.37 -5.25
C TYR A 164 -6.84 -8.18 -5.36
N PHE A 165 -5.82 -7.69 -6.09
CA PHE A 165 -4.54 -8.38 -6.22
C PHE A 165 -3.81 -8.52 -4.88
N ALA A 166 -3.89 -7.51 -4.00
CA ALA A 166 -3.32 -7.59 -2.67
C ALA A 166 -4.03 -8.64 -1.79
N LEU A 167 -5.36 -8.75 -1.86
CA LEU A 167 -6.10 -9.80 -1.16
C LEU A 167 -5.78 -11.21 -1.70
N VAL A 168 -5.67 -11.36 -3.03
CA VAL A 168 -5.26 -12.63 -3.65
C VAL A 168 -3.84 -13.01 -3.19
N ALA A 169 -2.91 -12.05 -3.18
CA ALA A 169 -1.56 -12.29 -2.67
C ALA A 169 -1.58 -12.68 -1.19
N ALA A 170 -2.38 -12.00 -0.36
CA ALA A 170 -2.54 -12.35 1.05
C ALA A 170 -3.07 -13.78 1.23
N LEU A 171 -4.09 -14.18 0.46
CA LEU A 171 -4.65 -15.52 0.51
C LEU A 171 -3.64 -16.59 0.09
N VAL A 172 -2.87 -16.36 -0.97
CA VAL A 172 -1.83 -17.30 -1.42
C VAL A 172 -0.77 -17.48 -0.35
N TRP A 173 -0.30 -16.38 0.26
CA TRP A 173 0.74 -16.44 1.28
C TRP A 173 0.26 -16.97 2.63
N SER A 174 -1.03 -16.80 2.99
CA SER A 174 -1.56 -17.41 4.22
C SER A 174 -1.52 -18.93 4.14
N ARG A 175 -1.84 -19.50 2.97
CA ARG A 175 -1.76 -20.95 2.72
C ARG A 175 -0.33 -21.49 2.72
N VAL A 176 0.65 -20.66 2.38
CA VAL A 176 2.07 -21.03 2.48
C VAL A 176 2.49 -21.06 3.95
N ALA A 177 2.11 -20.05 4.73
CA ALA A 177 2.38 -19.99 6.16
C ALA A 177 1.79 -21.19 6.92
N ASP A 178 0.54 -21.57 6.62
CA ASP A 178 -0.11 -22.74 7.26
C ASP A 178 0.71 -24.04 7.03
N ARG A 179 1.30 -24.21 5.85
CA ARG A 179 2.10 -25.40 5.51
C ARG A 179 3.44 -25.41 6.24
N GLU A 180 4.07 -24.25 6.36
CA GLU A 180 5.34 -24.11 7.09
C GLU A 180 5.16 -24.44 8.57
N THR A 181 4.03 -24.05 9.17
CA THR A 181 3.70 -24.45 10.54
C THR A 181 3.46 -25.94 10.69
N SER A 182 2.73 -26.58 9.78
CA SER A 182 2.47 -28.03 9.84
C SER A 182 3.72 -28.89 9.66
N GLN A 183 4.74 -28.40 8.95
CA GLN A 183 6.02 -29.10 8.78
C GLN A 183 6.97 -28.93 9.98
N ALA A 184 6.80 -27.87 10.78
CA ALA A 184 7.59 -27.65 11.98
C ALA A 184 7.13 -28.52 13.16
N ASP A 185 5.85 -28.93 13.17
CA ASP A 185 5.24 -29.75 14.22
C ASP A 185 5.38 -31.28 13.99
N SER A 186 5.95 -31.70 12.84
CA SER A 186 6.16 -33.11 12.45
C SER A 186 7.61 -33.55 12.62
#